data_AF-A0A7M3WR94-F1
#
_entry.id   AF-A0A7M3WR94-F1
#
_cell.length_a   1.000
_cell.length_b   1.000
_cell.length_c   1.000
_cell.angle_alpha   90.00
_cell.angle_beta   90.00
_cell.angle_gamma   90.00
#
_symmetry.space_group_name_H-M   'P 1'
#
loop_
_entity.id
_entity.type
_entity.pdbx_description
1 polymer ?
#
loop_
_entity_poly.entity_id
_entity_poly.type
_entity_poly.pdbx_seq_one_letter_code
_entity_poly.pdbx_strand_id
1 'polypeptide(L)'
;MRSTLVVTLLALFLLPCASASITVSGGYVSTAPVVGEDQVLIRSSGTFDGTAPPMVRAYAENGAVRWVIEGPPTAQPDMADLVHVKAGEGPCGSWPDHLLIAW
;
A
#
# COMPACT_ATOMS: atom_id res chain seq x y z
N MET A 1 7.98 -29.54 -30.80
CA MET A 1 8.08 -28.07 -30.63
C MET A 1 6.72 -27.38 -30.53
N ARG A 2 5.77 -27.57 -31.47
CA ARG A 2 4.41 -26.98 -31.36
C ARG A 2 3.60 -27.47 -30.15
N SER A 3 3.63 -28.76 -29.83
CA SER A 3 2.89 -29.33 -28.69
C SER A 3 3.42 -28.82 -27.34
N THR A 4 4.74 -28.77 -27.17
CA THR A 4 5.37 -28.27 -25.94
C THR A 4 5.02 -26.82 -25.66
N LEU A 5 5.05 -25.95 -26.67
CA LEU A 5 4.68 -24.53 -26.53
C LEU A 5 3.23 -24.36 -26.08
N VAL A 6 2.31 -25.15 -26.65
CA VAL A 6 0.87 -25.11 -26.29
C VAL A 6 0.65 -25.57 -24.86
N VAL A 7 1.33 -26.62 -24.41
CA VAL A 7 1.24 -27.11 -23.03
C VAL A 7 1.82 -26.08 -22.05
N THR A 8 2.92 -25.40 -22.39
CA THR A 8 3.51 -24.38 -21.51
C THR A 8 2.62 -23.14 -21.41
N LEU A 9 2.03 -22.66 -22.51
CA LEU A 9 1.09 -21.54 -22.49
C LEU A 9 -0.18 -21.86 -21.71
N LEU A 10 -0.72 -23.07 -21.89
CA LEU A 10 -1.90 -23.53 -21.17
C LEU A 10 -1.62 -23.66 -19.67
N ALA A 11 -0.44 -24.15 -19.28
CA ALA A 11 -0.01 -24.19 -17.89
C ALA A 11 0.12 -22.78 -17.30
N LEU A 12 0.71 -21.82 -18.03
CA LEU A 12 0.82 -20.42 -17.59
C LEU A 12 -0.54 -19.74 -17.37
N PHE A 13 -1.52 -20.05 -18.23
CA PHE A 13 -2.89 -19.52 -18.10
C PHE A 13 -3.70 -20.18 -16.98
N LEU A 14 -3.35 -21.41 -16.61
CA LEU A 14 -4.01 -22.17 -15.54
C LEU A 14 -3.30 -22.02 -14.19
N LEU A 15 -2.18 -21.28 -14.11
CA LEU A 15 -1.58 -20.92 -12.84
C LEU A 15 -2.60 -20.08 -12.06
N PRO A 16 -3.07 -20.54 -10.88
CA PRO A 16 -3.97 -19.75 -10.08
C PRO A 16 -3.26 -18.44 -9.74
N CYS A 17 -3.89 -17.30 -10.06
CA CYS A 17 -3.49 -16.03 -9.48
C CYS A 17 -3.54 -16.22 -7.96
N ALA A 18 -2.38 -16.32 -7.33
CA ALA A 18 -2.29 -16.38 -5.89
C ALA A 18 -2.90 -15.07 -5.34
N SER A 19 -4.01 -15.19 -4.63
CA SER A 19 -4.66 -14.08 -3.96
C SER A 19 -4.22 -14.10 -2.50
N ALA A 20 -3.67 -12.99 -2.01
CA ALA A 20 -3.44 -12.77 -0.60
C ALA A 20 -4.45 -11.73 -0.08
N SER A 21 -4.89 -11.89 1.16
CA SER A 21 -5.68 -10.89 1.87
C SER A 21 -5.05 -10.58 3.21
N ILE A 22 -5.20 -9.34 3.65
CA ILE A 22 -4.71 -8.88 4.94
C ILE A 22 -5.78 -8.08 5.64
N THR A 23 -5.92 -8.31 6.95
CA THR A 23 -6.77 -7.48 7.80
C THR A 23 -5.98 -6.27 8.26
N VAL A 24 -6.39 -5.08 7.83
CA VAL A 24 -5.85 -3.81 8.30
C VAL A 24 -6.57 -3.42 9.58
N SER A 25 -5.83 -3.14 10.65
CA SER A 25 -6.41 -2.70 11.92
C SER A 25 -6.76 -1.21 11.89
N GLY A 26 -7.76 -0.81 12.67
CA GLY A 26 -8.22 0.58 12.77
C GLY A 26 -9.44 0.87 11.91
N GLY A 27 -9.58 2.12 11.45
CA GLY A 27 -10.69 2.58 10.63
C GLY A 27 -10.72 1.99 9.21
N TYR A 28 -11.35 2.70 8.28
CA TYR A 28 -11.63 2.19 6.94
C TYR A 28 -10.43 2.37 6.00
N VAL A 29 -10.24 1.45 5.06
CA VAL A 29 -9.27 1.63 3.96
C VAL A 29 -10.00 2.28 2.79
N SER A 30 -9.83 3.59 2.65
CA SER A 30 -10.52 4.42 1.63
C SER A 30 -9.62 4.85 0.46
N THR A 31 -8.34 4.50 0.48
CA THR A 31 -7.35 4.89 -0.54
C THR A 31 -6.67 3.65 -1.13
N ALA A 32 -6.14 3.79 -2.35
CA ALA A 32 -5.38 2.72 -2.97
C ALA A 32 -4.05 2.49 -2.22
N PRO A 33 -3.64 1.23 -2.03
CA PRO A 33 -2.34 0.94 -1.44
C PRO A 33 -1.21 1.35 -2.39
N VAL A 34 -0.07 1.75 -1.82
CA VAL A 34 1.16 2.00 -2.58
C VAL A 34 2.07 0.77 -2.46
N VAL A 35 2.38 0.15 -3.59
CA VAL A 35 3.24 -1.04 -3.65
C VAL A 35 4.68 -0.61 -3.89
N GLY A 36 5.55 -0.90 -2.93
CA GLY A 36 7.01 -0.79 -3.06
C GLY A 36 7.64 -2.14 -3.43
N GLU A 37 8.97 -2.19 -3.47
CA GLU A 37 9.70 -3.42 -3.82
C GLU A 37 9.52 -4.54 -2.79
N ASP A 38 9.48 -4.20 -1.51
CA ASP A 38 9.49 -5.18 -0.41
C ASP A 38 8.38 -4.97 0.63
N GLN A 39 7.51 -3.99 0.39
CA GLN A 39 6.42 -3.63 1.28
C GLN A 39 5.22 -3.04 0.54
N VAL A 40 4.03 -3.22 1.11
CA VAL A 40 2.79 -2.58 0.69
C VAL A 40 2.40 -1.56 1.76
N LEU A 41 2.22 -0.32 1.35
CA LEU A 41 1.80 0.78 2.21
C LEU A 41 0.28 0.91 2.12
N ILE A 42 -0.38 0.84 3.27
CA ILE A 42 -1.84 0.99 3.35
C ILE A 42 -2.16 2.09 4.34
N ARG A 43 -3.03 3.02 3.93
CA ARG A 43 -3.60 4.05 4.79
C ARG A 43 -4.99 3.60 5.26
N SER A 44 -5.20 3.63 6.57
CA SER A 44 -6.52 3.52 7.20
C SER A 44 -6.97 4.89 7.71
N SER A 45 -8.25 5.16 7.64
CA SER A 45 -8.88 6.35 8.21
C SER A 45 -8.96 6.30 9.74
N GLY A 46 -9.37 7.41 10.35
CA GLY A 46 -9.90 7.39 11.71
C GLY A 46 -11.28 6.73 11.78
N THR A 47 -11.70 6.34 12.97
CA THR A 47 -13.08 5.89 13.24
C THR A 47 -13.93 7.04 13.74
N PHE A 48 -15.24 6.99 13.47
CA PHE A 48 -16.19 8.04 13.90
C PHE A 48 -16.27 8.21 15.42
N ASP A 49 -16.03 7.12 16.17
CA ASP A 49 -16.02 7.12 17.63
C ASP A 49 -14.67 7.58 18.24
N GLY A 50 -13.68 7.89 17.40
CA GLY A 50 -12.35 8.33 17.82
C GLY A 50 -11.49 7.24 18.48
N THR A 51 -11.92 5.98 18.45
CA THR A 51 -11.16 4.87 19.06
C THR A 51 -9.89 4.53 18.29
N ALA A 52 -9.86 4.77 16.98
CA ALA A 52 -8.66 4.63 16.16
C ALA A 52 -8.39 5.91 15.36
N PRO A 53 -7.17 6.48 15.43
CA PRO A 53 -6.75 7.57 14.58
C PRO A 53 -6.47 7.08 13.14
N PRO A 54 -6.36 7.99 12.16
CA PRO A 54 -5.85 7.63 10.84
C PRO A 54 -4.40 7.17 10.94
N MET A 55 -4.04 6.15 10.17
CA MET A 55 -2.71 5.53 10.24
C MET A 55 -2.22 5.10 8.86
N VAL A 56 -0.90 5.14 8.68
CA VAL A 56 -0.21 4.53 7.54
C VAL A 56 0.63 3.37 8.05
N ARG A 57 0.46 2.20 7.46
CA ARG A 57 1.21 0.99 7.82
C ARG A 57 1.95 0.45 6.61
N ALA A 58 3.19 0.04 6.83
CA ALA A 58 3.91 -0.79 5.88
C ALA A 58 3.79 -2.26 6.26
N TYR A 59 3.36 -3.06 5.30
CA TYR A 59 3.24 -4.50 5.42
C TYR A 59 4.31 -5.17 4.57
N ALA A 60 5.04 -6.14 5.14
CA ALA A 60 5.85 -7.06 4.37
C ALA A 60 4.96 -8.03 3.56
N GLU A 61 5.55 -8.76 2.61
CA GLU A 61 4.84 -9.74 1.78
C GLU A 61 4.06 -10.81 2.58
N ASN A 62 4.57 -11.17 3.76
CA ASN A 62 3.91 -12.13 4.66
C ASN A 62 2.82 -11.50 5.54
N GLY A 63 2.50 -10.21 5.33
CA GLY A 63 1.52 -9.45 6.10
C GLY A 63 2.00 -8.94 7.45
N ALA A 64 3.28 -9.13 7.81
CA ALA A 64 3.84 -8.55 9.02
C ALA A 64 3.95 -7.02 8.89
N VAL A 65 3.54 -6.29 9.93
CA VAL A 65 3.72 -4.83 9.99
C VAL A 65 5.21 -4.53 10.22
N ARG A 66 5.81 -3.73 9.33
CA ARG A 66 7.19 -3.26 9.44
C ARG A 66 7.29 -1.98 10.27
N TRP A 67 6.40 -1.02 9.99
CA TRP A 67 6.32 0.25 10.69
C TRP A 67 4.92 0.85 10.56
N VAL A 68 4.64 1.81 11.45
CA VAL A 68 3.37 2.52 11.54
C VAL A 68 3.63 4.02 11.75
N ILE A 69 2.89 4.86 11.04
CA ILE A 69 2.80 6.30 11.29
C ILE A 69 1.36 6.62 11.68
N GLU A 70 1.20 7.27 12.82
CA GLU A 70 -0.08 7.75 13.32
C GLU A 70 -0.30 9.20 12.92
N GLY A 71 -1.52 9.51 12.46
CA GLY A 71 -1.94 10.87 12.14
C GLY A 71 -2.69 11.55 13.28
N PRO A 72 -2.95 12.86 13.16
CA PRO A 72 -3.79 13.57 14.09
C PRO A 72 -5.19 12.96 14.19
N PRO A 73 -5.83 12.97 15.38
CA PRO A 73 -7.21 12.51 15.54
C PRO A 73 -8.19 13.25 14.62
N THR A 74 -9.05 12.50 13.93
CA THR A 74 -10.09 13.04 13.06
C THR A 74 -11.30 12.11 13.05
N ALA A 75 -12.50 12.69 12.94
CA ALA A 75 -13.75 11.94 12.72
C ALA A 75 -14.06 11.74 11.24
N GLN A 76 -13.24 12.29 10.33
CA GLN A 76 -13.45 12.20 8.89
C GLN A 76 -12.81 10.91 8.34
N PRO A 77 -13.59 9.98 7.75
CA PRO A 77 -13.05 8.75 7.18
C PRO A 77 -12.40 8.94 5.78
N ASP A 78 -12.76 10.02 5.07
CA ASP A 78 -12.22 10.29 3.74
C ASP A 78 -10.79 10.80 3.84
N MET A 79 -9.88 10.09 3.18
CA MET A 79 -8.45 10.32 3.24
C MET A 79 -7.90 10.61 1.85
N ALA A 80 -6.93 11.53 1.77
CA ALA A 80 -6.16 11.74 0.55
C ALA A 80 -5.26 10.52 0.27
N ASP A 81 -5.00 10.25 -1.01
CA ASP A 81 -4.12 9.15 -1.41
C ASP A 81 -2.70 9.32 -0.86
N LEU A 82 -2.04 8.18 -0.62
CA LEU A 82 -0.60 8.14 -0.38
C LEU A 82 0.14 8.38 -1.70
N VAL A 83 1.10 9.30 -1.70
CA VAL A 83 1.86 9.61 -2.91
C VAL A 83 3.32 9.30 -2.71
N HIS A 84 3.84 8.34 -3.48
CA HIS A 84 5.27 8.09 -3.58
C HIS A 84 5.90 9.06 -4.59
N VAL A 85 6.75 9.94 -4.08
CA VAL A 85 7.56 10.86 -4.89
C VAL A 85 8.97 10.30 -4.99
N LYS A 86 9.41 10.03 -6.21
CA LYS A 86 10.76 9.52 -6.45
C LYS A 86 11.83 10.58 -6.16
N ALA A 87 13.02 10.11 -5.81
CA ALA A 87 14.21 10.94 -5.70
C ALA A 87 14.44 11.74 -6.98
N GLY A 88 14.94 12.97 -6.83
CA GLY A 88 15.13 13.88 -7.95
C GLY A 88 16.02 15.08 -7.61
N GLU A 89 16.22 15.91 -8.61
CA GLU A 89 17.00 17.14 -8.53
C GLU A 89 16.28 18.26 -9.29
N GLY A 90 16.36 19.48 -8.78
CA GLY A 90 15.83 20.67 -9.43
C GLY A 90 16.55 21.94 -8.97
N PRO A 91 16.09 23.13 -9.40
CA PRO A 91 16.71 24.40 -9.06
C PRO A 91 16.87 24.67 -7.56
N CYS A 92 16.03 24.02 -6.74
CA CYS A 92 16.03 24.14 -5.28
C CYS A 92 16.88 23.07 -4.55
N GLY A 93 17.63 22.24 -5.29
CA GLY A 93 18.46 21.16 -4.75
C GLY A 93 17.96 19.76 -5.14
N SER A 94 18.50 18.74 -4.48
CA SER A 94 18.09 17.35 -4.64
C SER A 94 17.31 16.84 -3.43
N TRP A 95 16.45 15.85 -3.66
CA TRP A 95 15.65 15.20 -2.63
C TRP A 95 15.70 13.66 -2.80
N PRO A 96 15.62 12.91 -1.69
CA PRO A 96 15.51 11.45 -1.73
C PRO A 96 14.08 11.02 -2.07
N ASP A 97 13.86 9.71 -2.16
CA ASP A 97 12.50 9.16 -2.24
C ASP A 97 11.69 9.57 -1.01
N HIS A 98 10.44 9.98 -1.25
CA HIS A 98 9.54 10.45 -0.22
C HIS A 98 8.16 9.80 -0.33
N LEU A 99 7.56 9.52 0.82
CA LEU A 99 6.15 9.22 0.93
C LEU A 99 5.43 10.46 1.46
N LEU A 100 4.58 11.07 0.63
CA LEU A 100 3.76 12.20 1.04
C LEU A 100 2.45 11.69 1.65
N ILE A 101 2.13 12.24 2.82
CA ILE A 101 0.93 11.92 3.60
C ILE A 101 0.23 13.24 3.90
N ALA A 102 -0.96 13.46 3.33
CA ALA A 102 -1.80 14.61 3.65
C ALA A 102 -2.88 14.19 4.65
N TRP A 103 -2.81 14.70 5.89
CA TRP A 103 -3.75 14.37 6.97
C TRP A 103 -5.11 15.03 6.78
#